data_AF-A0A368G2A4-F1
#
_entry.id   AF-A0A368G2A4-F1
#
_cell.length_a   1.000
_cell.length_b   1.000
_cell.length_c   1.000
_cell.angle_alpha   90.00
_cell.angle_beta   90.00
_cell.angle_gamma   90.00
#
_symmetry.space_group_name_H-M   'P 1'
#
loop_
_entity.id
_entity.type
_entity.pdbx_description
1 polymer ?
#
loop_
_entity_poly.entity_id
_entity_poly.type
_entity_poly.pdbx_seq_one_letter_code
_entity_poly.pdbx_strand_id
1 'polypeptide(L)'
;MKSGNVTVLPNSTTAWEEQIRIVVGCVIFLSNMLLLESIGPFDPAFNPVFLNMHAPMRRQYVFFTLVAVGDILDSMYLIYPSIMRMMEIDACTFWEETTLWECTSKGYMMLRIYGTELVSLTMLVMTAEKLLAVFLPVIYRCFTYQIQPTSRASIYFRGSRLKFFEKSRTDLRKYLRNTTCIATPTSRHYVTNTARFIAALACLLICLLSLTTMILTSFFNPRNVIQQNKYCGISGSVVNGFAQFHHFFILSCQIGAFLGSGFAFLVAKNIRKRANKVELSSIRPILVVSFISCIVVSSNNMVR
;
A
#
# COMPACT_ATOMS: atom_id res chain seq x y z
N MET A 1 25.63 42.42 -18.37
CA MET A 1 25.56 41.39 -19.42
C MET A 1 24.09 41.14 -19.73
N LYS A 2 23.61 41.49 -20.93
CA LYS A 2 22.26 41.13 -21.39
C LYS A 2 22.30 39.65 -21.76
N SER A 3 21.64 38.81 -20.97
CA SER A 3 21.37 37.41 -21.34
C SER A 3 20.56 37.46 -22.64
N GLY A 4 21.13 36.97 -23.73
CA GLY A 4 20.41 36.83 -24.99
C GLY A 4 19.30 35.81 -24.79
N ASN A 5 18.05 36.20 -25.04
CA ASN A 5 16.90 35.29 -25.03
C ASN A 5 17.08 34.25 -26.14
N VAL A 6 17.75 33.15 -25.83
CA VAL A 6 17.72 31.95 -26.65
C VAL A 6 16.35 31.33 -26.41
N THR A 7 15.41 31.56 -27.33
CA THR A 7 14.15 30.83 -27.40
C THR A 7 14.48 29.38 -27.76
N VAL A 8 14.67 28.55 -26.74
CA VAL A 8 14.77 27.09 -26.92
C VAL A 8 13.38 26.60 -27.30
N LEU A 9 13.20 26.30 -28.58
CA LEU A 9 11.95 25.73 -29.08
C LEU A 9 11.69 24.40 -28.34
N PRO A 10 10.51 24.19 -27.74
CA PRO A 10 10.21 22.96 -27.04
C PRO A 10 10.36 21.76 -27.99
N ASN A 11 11.25 20.84 -27.65
CA ASN A 11 11.49 19.66 -28.45
C ASN A 11 10.22 18.80 -28.46
N SER A 12 9.76 18.37 -29.64
CA SER A 12 8.56 17.54 -29.84
C SER A 12 8.51 16.28 -28.95
N THR A 13 9.68 15.80 -28.49
CA THR A 13 9.83 14.67 -27.58
C THR A 13 9.18 14.90 -26.21
N THR A 14 9.17 16.13 -25.69
CA THR A 14 8.64 16.42 -24.34
C THR A 14 7.12 16.32 -24.30
N ALA A 15 6.43 16.72 -25.38
CA ALA A 15 4.97 16.63 -25.47
C ALA A 15 4.50 15.17 -25.49
N TRP A 16 5.18 14.31 -26.25
CA TRP A 16 4.87 12.88 -26.33
C TRP A 16 5.09 12.17 -24.99
N GLU A 17 6.16 12.48 -24.26
CA GLU A 17 6.40 11.92 -22.93
C GLU A 17 5.30 12.28 -21.92
N GLU A 18 4.82 13.53 -21.94
CA GLU A 18 3.72 13.94 -21.06
C GLU A 18 2.39 13.29 -21.44
N GLN A 19 2.11 13.09 -22.74
CA GLN A 19 0.94 12.33 -23.18
C GLN A 19 0.97 10.88 -22.68
N ILE A 20 2.12 10.20 -22.76
CA ILE A 20 2.27 8.85 -22.22
C ILE A 20 2.00 8.84 -20.71
N ARG A 21 2.52 9.81 -19.95
CA ARG A 21 2.28 9.91 -18.50
C ARG A 21 0.80 10.09 -18.17
N ILE A 22 0.08 10.91 -18.93
CA ILE A 22 -1.36 11.10 -18.77
C ILE A 22 -2.10 9.79 -19.04
N VAL A 23 -1.80 9.11 -20.15
CA VAL A 23 -2.46 7.84 -20.50
C VAL A 23 -2.20 6.77 -19.43
N VAL A 24 -0.94 6.61 -19.00
CA VAL A 24 -0.57 5.66 -17.94
C VAL A 24 -1.28 6.02 -16.63
N GLY A 25 -1.30 7.30 -16.25
CA GLY A 25 -2.02 7.80 -15.08
C GLY A 25 -3.52 7.49 -15.14
N CYS A 26 -4.17 7.74 -16.27
CA CYS A 26 -5.59 7.44 -16.47
C CYS A 26 -5.88 5.93 -16.37
N VAL A 27 -5.02 5.08 -16.93
CA VAL A 27 -5.18 3.62 -16.83
C VAL A 27 -5.07 3.16 -15.39
N ILE A 28 -4.08 3.66 -14.63
CA ILE A 28 -3.91 3.33 -13.20
C ILE A 28 -5.11 3.83 -12.39
N PHE A 29 -5.53 5.07 -12.62
CA PHE A 29 -6.67 5.67 -11.94
C PHE A 29 -7.96 4.85 -12.16
N LEU A 30 -8.30 4.58 -13.43
CA LEU A 30 -9.50 3.81 -13.78
C LEU A 30 -9.44 2.38 -13.23
N SER A 31 -8.29 1.72 -13.31
CA SER A 31 -8.12 0.37 -12.78
C SER A 31 -8.37 0.31 -11.27
N ASN A 32 -7.85 1.28 -10.53
CA ASN A 32 -8.04 1.35 -9.07
C ASN A 32 -9.44 1.82 -8.68
N MET A 33 -10.06 2.71 -9.46
CA MET A 33 -11.47 3.08 -9.26
C MET A 33 -12.39 1.88 -9.47
N LEU A 34 -12.20 1.10 -10.54
CA LEU A 34 -12.95 -0.14 -10.79
C LEU A 34 -12.71 -1.18 -9.68
N LEU A 35 -11.47 -1.27 -9.17
CA LEU A 35 -11.15 -2.12 -8.02
C LEU A 35 -11.92 -1.66 -6.77
N LEU A 36 -11.93 -0.35 -6.49
CA LEU A 36 -12.63 0.21 -5.34
C LEU A 36 -14.15 0.04 -5.46
N GLU A 37 -14.70 0.22 -6.66
CA GLU A 37 -16.12 -0.02 -6.98
C GLU A 37 -16.48 -1.50 -6.75
N SER A 38 -15.61 -2.43 -7.14
CA SER A 38 -15.82 -3.87 -6.88
C SER A 38 -15.80 -4.25 -5.39
N ILE A 39 -15.20 -3.41 -4.54
CA ILE A 39 -15.05 -3.62 -3.10
C ILE A 39 -16.13 -2.86 -2.29
N GLY A 40 -16.67 -1.77 -2.84
CA GLY A 40 -17.60 -0.87 -2.17
C GLY A 40 -19.06 -1.36 -2.16
N PRO A 41 -19.81 -1.14 -1.07
CA PRO A 41 -21.25 -1.41 -0.99
C PRO A 41 -22.04 -0.16 -1.44
N PHE A 42 -21.66 0.45 -2.55
CA PHE A 42 -22.20 1.74 -2.98
C PHE A 42 -23.26 1.60 -4.09
N ASP A 43 -24.10 0.56 -4.03
CA ASP A 43 -25.44 0.60 -4.64
C ASP A 43 -26.37 -0.47 -4.01
N PRO A 44 -27.56 -0.12 -3.46
CA PRO A 44 -28.53 -1.09 -2.94
C PRO A 44 -29.29 -1.89 -4.02
N ALA A 45 -29.16 -1.57 -5.31
CA ALA A 45 -29.97 -2.20 -6.37
C ALA A 45 -29.20 -3.15 -7.31
N PHE A 46 -27.86 -3.13 -7.30
CA PHE A 46 -27.08 -3.89 -8.27
C PHE A 46 -26.09 -4.84 -7.58
N ASN A 47 -26.32 -6.14 -7.83
CA ASN A 47 -25.39 -7.26 -7.68
C ASN A 47 -25.46 -8.10 -6.37
N PRO A 48 -26.45 -9.02 -6.27
CA PRO A 48 -26.48 -10.04 -5.21
C PRO A 48 -25.36 -11.10 -5.30
N VAL A 49 -24.49 -11.06 -6.32
CA VAL A 49 -23.49 -12.12 -6.57
C VAL A 49 -22.18 -11.92 -5.79
N PHE A 50 -21.78 -10.68 -5.48
CA PHE A 50 -20.52 -10.42 -4.75
C PHE A 50 -20.70 -10.17 -3.25
N LEU A 51 -21.90 -9.76 -2.79
CA LEU A 51 -22.19 -9.58 -1.36
C LEU A 51 -22.34 -10.90 -0.58
N ASN A 52 -22.31 -12.05 -1.27
CA ASN A 52 -22.23 -13.36 -0.63
C ASN A 52 -20.78 -13.82 -0.38
N MET A 53 -19.78 -12.97 -0.66
CA MET A 53 -18.39 -13.21 -0.25
C MET A 53 -18.23 -12.96 1.26
N HIS A 54 -18.51 -14.01 2.03
CA HIS A 54 -18.01 -14.31 3.38
C HIS A 54 -17.48 -13.12 4.23
N ALA A 55 -18.17 -12.84 5.35
CA ALA A 55 -17.74 -11.93 6.44
C ALA A 55 -16.23 -11.89 6.80
N PRO A 56 -15.43 -12.99 6.75
CA PRO A 56 -13.98 -12.91 6.97
C PRO A 56 -13.19 -12.13 5.90
N MET A 57 -13.70 -11.97 4.68
CA MET A 57 -13.04 -11.18 3.63
C MET A 57 -13.13 -9.67 3.93
N ARG A 58 -14.23 -9.21 4.56
CA ARG A 58 -14.52 -7.79 4.81
C ARG A 58 -13.37 -7.06 5.54
N ARG A 59 -12.61 -7.78 6.37
CA ARG A 59 -11.52 -7.22 7.19
C ARG A 59 -10.17 -7.15 6.47
N GLN A 60 -9.98 -7.87 5.38
CA GLN A 60 -8.76 -7.77 4.58
C GLN A 60 -8.79 -6.55 3.65
N TYR A 61 -9.99 -6.03 3.34
CA TYR A 61 -10.11 -4.88 2.45
C TYR A 61 -9.58 -3.57 3.01
N VAL A 62 -9.44 -3.37 4.33
CA VAL A 62 -8.97 -2.08 4.86
C VAL A 62 -7.60 -1.71 4.28
N PHE A 63 -6.65 -2.65 4.26
CA PHE A 63 -5.34 -2.38 3.68
C PHE A 63 -5.38 -2.32 2.16
N PHE A 64 -6.20 -3.14 1.49
CA PHE A 64 -6.37 -3.05 0.03
C PHE A 64 -7.00 -1.72 -0.41
N THR A 65 -7.98 -1.21 0.34
CA THR A 65 -8.58 0.10 0.12
C THR A 65 -7.55 1.20 0.32
N LEU A 66 -6.71 1.13 1.35
CA LEU A 66 -5.65 2.12 1.54
C LEU A 66 -4.60 2.09 0.42
N VAL A 67 -4.23 0.91 -0.07
CA VAL A 67 -3.35 0.77 -1.24
C VAL A 67 -4.03 1.39 -2.47
N ALA A 68 -5.28 1.04 -2.76
CA ALA A 68 -6.02 1.58 -3.90
C ALA A 68 -6.18 3.10 -3.83
N VAL A 69 -6.46 3.65 -2.63
CA VAL A 69 -6.52 5.11 -2.40
C VAL A 69 -5.16 5.74 -2.65
N GLY A 70 -4.08 5.14 -2.16
CA GLY A 70 -2.73 5.65 -2.39
C GLY A 70 -2.33 5.62 -3.87
N ASP A 71 -2.66 4.55 -4.60
CA ASP A 71 -2.44 4.43 -6.04
C ASP A 71 -3.28 5.45 -6.84
N ILE A 72 -4.53 5.72 -6.41
CA ILE A 72 -5.36 6.79 -6.99
C ILE A 72 -4.68 8.15 -6.80
N LEU A 73 -4.20 8.46 -5.59
CA LEU A 73 -3.52 9.73 -5.31
C LEU A 73 -2.22 9.88 -6.13
N ASP A 74 -1.43 8.81 -6.27
CA ASP A 74 -0.23 8.81 -7.10
C ASP A 74 -0.57 8.95 -8.60
N SER A 75 -1.63 8.31 -9.07
CA SER A 75 -2.10 8.48 -10.46
C SER A 75 -2.61 9.90 -10.75
N MET A 76 -3.29 10.55 -9.80
CA MET A 76 -3.69 11.95 -9.91
C MET A 76 -2.45 12.86 -9.99
N TYR A 77 -1.37 12.51 -9.28
CA TYR A 77 -0.09 13.19 -9.42
C TYR A 77 0.56 12.98 -10.80
N LEU A 78 0.31 11.90 -11.53
CA LEU A 78 0.80 11.78 -12.90
C LEU A 78 -0.01 12.65 -13.86
N ILE A 79 -1.33 12.69 -13.70
CA ILE A 79 -2.23 13.39 -14.62
C ILE A 79 -2.14 14.91 -14.44
N TYR A 80 -2.32 15.40 -13.21
CA TYR A 80 -2.52 16.83 -12.96
C TYR A 80 -1.32 17.71 -13.35
N PRO A 81 -0.07 17.41 -12.95
CA PRO A 81 1.10 18.18 -13.33
C PRO A 81 1.43 18.07 -14.82
N SER A 82 1.09 16.96 -15.47
CA SER A 82 1.27 16.81 -16.92
C SER A 82 0.33 17.73 -17.69
N ILE A 83 -0.96 17.79 -17.31
CA ILE A 83 -1.92 18.74 -17.90
C ILE A 83 -1.47 20.18 -17.63
N MET A 84 -1.12 20.52 -16.38
CA MET A 84 -0.63 21.85 -16.04
C MET A 84 0.61 22.25 -16.84
N ARG A 85 1.55 21.33 -17.04
CA ARG A 85 2.74 21.60 -17.85
C ARG A 85 2.40 21.83 -19.31
N MET A 86 1.48 21.06 -19.89
CA MET A 86 1.04 21.29 -21.27
C MET A 86 0.41 22.68 -21.43
N MET A 87 -0.39 23.12 -20.45
CA MET A 87 -0.97 24.46 -20.45
C MET A 87 0.08 25.57 -20.28
N GLU A 88 1.06 25.39 -19.39
CA GLU A 88 2.15 26.36 -19.19
C GLU A 88 3.07 26.48 -20.43
N ILE A 89 3.30 25.36 -21.14
CA ILE A 89 4.06 25.35 -22.40
C ILE A 89 3.28 26.10 -23.49
N ASP A 90 1.98 25.84 -23.63
CA ASP A 90 1.11 26.51 -24.61
C ASP A 90 1.01 28.03 -24.33
N ALA A 91 0.92 28.40 -23.05
CA ALA A 91 0.92 29.79 -22.61
C ALA A 91 2.30 30.48 -22.67
N CYS A 92 3.37 29.78 -23.05
CA CYS A 92 4.77 30.28 -23.03
C CYS A 92 5.26 30.77 -21.65
N THR A 93 4.60 30.40 -20.55
CA THR A 93 4.94 30.84 -19.17
C THR A 93 5.82 29.83 -18.42
N PHE A 94 6.18 28.72 -19.06
CA PHE A 94 6.93 27.61 -18.46
C PHE A 94 8.35 27.98 -18.00
N TRP A 95 8.96 28.99 -18.60
CA TRP A 95 10.35 29.42 -18.35
C TRP A 95 10.49 30.47 -17.25
N GLU A 96 9.40 30.79 -16.57
CA GLU A 96 9.46 31.68 -15.41
C GLU A 96 10.12 30.96 -14.23
N GLU A 97 11.00 31.67 -13.54
CA GLU A 97 11.64 31.20 -12.32
C GLU A 97 10.58 30.96 -11.25
N THR A 98 10.63 29.79 -10.60
CA THR A 98 9.72 29.42 -9.52
C THR A 98 10.49 29.28 -8.23
N THR A 99 9.89 29.74 -7.13
CA THR A 99 10.45 29.56 -5.79
C THR A 99 10.22 28.12 -5.31
N LEU A 100 11.02 27.65 -4.33
CA LEU A 100 10.80 26.33 -3.70
C LEU A 100 9.39 26.23 -3.13
N TRP A 101 9.00 27.25 -2.37
CA TRP A 101 7.70 27.31 -1.71
C TRP A 101 6.55 27.27 -2.70
N GLU A 102 6.66 27.99 -3.82
CA GLU A 102 5.68 27.94 -4.89
C GLU A 102 5.56 26.52 -5.45
N CYS A 103 6.67 25.83 -5.67
CA CYS A 103 6.65 24.43 -6.07
C CYS A 103 6.04 23.49 -5.02
N THR A 104 6.36 23.67 -3.73
CA THR A 104 5.82 22.84 -2.64
C THR A 104 4.33 23.08 -2.42
N SER A 105 3.89 24.33 -2.55
CA SER A 105 2.50 24.75 -2.35
C SER A 105 1.57 24.34 -3.50
N LYS A 106 2.12 23.95 -4.66
CA LYS A 106 1.35 23.28 -5.70
C LYS A 106 0.79 21.96 -5.14
N GLY A 107 -0.54 21.90 -4.98
CA GLY A 107 -1.23 20.81 -4.27
C GLY A 107 -0.93 19.39 -4.79
N TYR A 108 -0.51 19.24 -6.04
CA TYR A 108 -0.11 17.95 -6.59
C TYR A 108 1.13 17.36 -5.91
N MET A 109 2.03 18.18 -5.35
CA MET A 109 3.20 17.66 -4.64
C MET A 109 2.79 16.93 -3.35
N MET A 110 1.73 17.40 -2.70
CA MET A 110 1.15 16.75 -1.53
C MET A 110 0.60 15.36 -1.89
N LEU A 111 -0.11 15.27 -3.02
CA LEU A 111 -0.69 14.02 -3.51
C LEU A 111 0.37 12.95 -3.77
N ARG A 112 1.52 13.36 -4.34
CA ARG A 112 2.62 12.43 -4.65
C ARG A 112 3.20 11.79 -3.39
N ILE A 113 3.59 12.62 -2.42
CA ILE A 113 4.25 12.15 -1.21
C ILE A 113 3.28 11.28 -0.43
N TYR A 114 2.06 11.78 -0.25
CA TYR A 114 1.04 11.04 0.47
C TYR A 114 0.70 9.70 -0.20
N GLY A 115 0.47 9.70 -1.53
CA GLY A 115 0.14 8.50 -2.28
C GLY A 115 1.25 7.43 -2.22
N THR A 116 2.47 7.81 -2.56
CA THR A 116 3.60 6.86 -2.62
C THR A 116 4.03 6.33 -1.25
N GLU A 117 3.99 7.16 -0.20
CA GLU A 117 4.25 6.70 1.16
C GLU A 117 3.15 5.79 1.69
N LEU A 118 1.88 6.15 1.48
CA LEU A 118 0.75 5.36 1.96
C LEU A 118 0.76 3.95 1.38
N VAL A 119 1.01 3.82 0.07
CA VAL A 119 1.15 2.52 -0.62
C VAL A 119 2.31 1.70 -0.04
N SER A 120 3.46 2.35 0.18
CA SER A 120 4.66 1.66 0.68
C SER A 120 4.51 1.19 2.13
N LEU A 121 3.96 2.04 3.01
CA LEU A 121 3.67 1.71 4.40
C LEU A 121 2.62 0.61 4.54
N THR A 122 1.53 0.70 3.79
CA THR A 122 0.47 -0.32 3.83
C THR A 122 0.97 -1.67 3.34
N MET A 123 1.81 -1.72 2.30
CA MET A 123 2.49 -2.95 1.89
C MET A 123 3.40 -3.53 2.97
N LEU A 124 4.15 -2.69 3.68
CA LEU A 124 5.00 -3.12 4.79
C LEU A 124 4.16 -3.69 5.94
N VAL A 125 3.06 -3.03 6.32
CA VAL A 125 2.14 -3.49 7.37
C VAL A 125 1.48 -4.81 6.99
N MET A 126 1.01 -4.95 5.74
CA MET A 126 0.46 -6.21 5.25
C MET A 126 1.49 -7.33 5.34
N THR A 127 2.74 -7.05 4.97
CA THR A 127 3.84 -8.03 5.04
C THR A 127 4.13 -8.43 6.49
N ALA A 128 4.21 -7.45 7.40
CA ALA A 128 4.41 -7.69 8.82
C ALA A 128 3.29 -8.57 9.41
N GLU A 129 2.03 -8.32 9.02
CA GLU A 129 0.91 -9.16 9.43
C GLU A 129 1.09 -10.62 8.95
N LYS A 130 1.54 -10.83 7.70
CA LYS A 130 1.79 -12.19 7.17
C LYS A 130 2.96 -12.88 7.89
N LEU A 131 4.03 -12.15 8.18
CA LEU A 131 5.15 -12.68 8.95
C LEU A 131 4.71 -13.12 10.34
N LEU A 132 3.94 -12.30 11.05
CA LEU A 132 3.38 -12.66 12.36
C LEU A 132 2.48 -13.90 12.27
N ALA A 133 1.67 -14.02 11.21
CA ALA A 133 0.83 -15.20 10.99
C ALA A 133 1.63 -16.50 10.77
N VAL A 134 2.78 -16.39 10.09
CA VAL A 134 3.64 -17.53 9.77
C VAL A 134 4.52 -17.94 10.96
N PHE A 135 5.12 -16.97 11.66
CA PHE A 135 6.03 -17.23 12.78
C PHE A 135 5.32 -17.59 14.08
N LEU A 136 4.17 -16.98 14.34
CA LEU A 136 3.46 -17.13 15.61
C LEU A 136 2.06 -17.71 15.36
N PRO A 137 1.92 -18.89 14.72
CA PRO A 137 0.63 -19.40 14.30
C PRO A 137 -0.29 -19.68 15.49
N VAL A 138 0.24 -20.07 16.66
CA VAL A 138 -0.58 -20.31 17.86
C VAL A 138 -1.16 -19.00 18.39
N ILE A 139 -0.34 -17.96 18.49
CA ILE A 139 -0.76 -16.63 18.95
C ILE A 139 -1.72 -16.03 17.93
N TYR A 140 -1.35 -16.05 16.65
CA TYR A 140 -2.16 -15.53 15.56
C TYR A 140 -3.50 -16.27 15.45
N ARG A 141 -3.53 -17.59 15.65
CA ARG A 141 -4.79 -18.37 15.76
C ARG A 141 -5.58 -18.01 17.00
N CYS A 142 -4.95 -17.77 18.15
CA CYS A 142 -5.67 -17.28 19.33
C CYS A 142 -6.34 -15.92 19.06
N PHE A 143 -5.67 -15.05 18.30
CA PHE A 143 -6.23 -13.77 17.83
C PHE A 143 -7.32 -13.95 16.76
N THR A 144 -7.22 -14.93 15.86
CA THR A 144 -8.14 -15.11 14.71
C THR A 144 -9.31 -16.08 14.93
N TYR A 145 -9.12 -17.19 15.64
CA TYR A 145 -10.19 -18.17 15.92
C TYR A 145 -11.26 -17.66 16.90
N GLN A 146 -11.06 -16.51 17.53
CA GLN A 146 -12.10 -15.83 18.32
C GLN A 146 -13.27 -15.26 17.47
N ILE A 147 -13.23 -15.38 16.15
CA ILE A 147 -14.11 -14.65 15.21
C ILE A 147 -15.01 -15.56 14.36
N GLN A 148 -14.84 -16.88 14.41
CA GLN A 148 -15.72 -17.78 13.67
C GLN A 148 -16.97 -18.06 14.51
N PRO A 149 -18.17 -17.60 14.09
CA PRO A 149 -19.39 -18.02 14.77
C PRO A 149 -19.47 -19.54 14.66
N THR A 150 -19.58 -20.19 15.81
CA THR A 150 -19.95 -21.59 15.93
C THR A 150 -21.41 -21.77 15.47
N SER A 151 -21.71 -21.47 14.22
CA SER A 151 -22.94 -21.90 13.57
C SER A 151 -22.61 -23.18 12.80
N ARG A 152 -22.91 -24.30 13.47
CA ARG A 152 -22.73 -25.71 13.07
C ARG A 152 -21.38 -26.33 13.41
N ALA A 153 -21.26 -26.64 14.70
CA ALA A 153 -20.87 -27.99 15.07
C ALA A 153 -21.90 -29.00 14.51
N SER A 154 -21.87 -29.29 13.21
CA SER A 154 -22.40 -30.56 12.70
C SER A 154 -21.23 -31.51 12.61
N ILE A 155 -21.02 -32.22 13.71
CA ILE A 155 -20.29 -33.47 13.74
C ILE A 155 -20.99 -34.40 12.75
N TYR A 156 -20.39 -34.61 11.58
CA TYR A 156 -20.64 -35.78 10.73
C TYR A 156 -19.30 -36.31 10.24
N PHE A 157 -18.55 -36.94 11.16
CA PHE A 157 -17.61 -37.99 10.77
C PHE A 157 -18.39 -39.31 10.73
N ARG A 158 -19.17 -39.50 9.66
CA ARG A 158 -19.74 -40.81 9.34
C ARG A 158 -18.75 -41.53 8.44
N GLY A 159 -18.03 -42.48 9.04
CA GLY A 159 -17.55 -43.70 8.41
C GLY A 159 -16.47 -43.54 7.34
N SER A 160 -15.20 -43.67 7.74
CA SER A 160 -14.27 -44.64 7.12
C SER A 160 -13.04 -44.80 8.00
N ARG A 161 -12.66 -46.07 8.20
CA ARG A 161 -11.70 -46.58 9.19
C ARG A 161 -10.34 -45.89 9.13
N LEU A 162 -9.95 -45.24 10.22
CA LEU A 162 -8.56 -44.92 10.55
C LEU A 162 -8.27 -45.41 11.99
N LYS A 163 -8.17 -46.73 12.12
CA LYS A 163 -7.64 -47.39 13.33
C LYS A 163 -6.11 -47.28 13.31
N PHE A 164 -5.52 -46.14 13.68
CA PHE A 164 -4.07 -46.14 14.01
C PHE A 164 -3.59 -45.02 14.96
N PHE A 165 -4.44 -44.14 15.50
CA PHE A 165 -3.96 -43.07 16.41
C PHE A 165 -4.97 -42.78 17.54
N GLU A 166 -5.25 -43.79 18.37
CA GLU A 166 -6.19 -43.65 19.50
C GLU A 166 -5.50 -43.57 20.87
N LYS A 167 -4.21 -43.93 20.98
CA LYS A 167 -3.49 -43.99 22.27
C LYS A 167 -2.78 -42.71 22.72
N SER A 168 -2.79 -41.63 21.90
CA SER A 168 -2.11 -40.35 22.22
C SER A 168 -3.03 -39.13 22.23
N ARG A 169 -4.36 -39.34 22.31
CA ARG A 169 -5.36 -38.25 22.38
C ARG A 169 -5.80 -37.89 23.80
N THR A 170 -5.61 -38.79 24.76
CA THR A 170 -6.06 -38.59 26.15
C THR A 170 -5.16 -37.63 26.93
N ASP A 171 -3.85 -37.60 26.67
CA ASP A 171 -2.93 -36.70 27.38
C ASP A 171 -2.93 -35.26 26.84
N LEU A 172 -3.07 -35.08 25.52
CA LEU A 172 -3.13 -33.74 24.93
C LEU A 172 -4.41 -32.98 25.35
N ARG A 173 -5.51 -33.69 25.61
CA ARG A 173 -6.76 -33.11 26.14
C ARG A 173 -6.65 -32.67 27.59
N LYS A 174 -5.72 -33.21 28.40
CA LYS A 174 -5.45 -32.73 29.75
C LYS A 174 -4.55 -31.49 29.72
N TYR A 175 -3.57 -31.45 28.82
CA TYR A 175 -2.67 -30.31 28.69
C TYR A 175 -3.38 -29.04 28.17
N LEU A 176 -4.27 -29.18 27.18
CA LEU A 176 -5.06 -28.07 26.65
C LEU A 176 -6.19 -27.58 27.58
N ARG A 177 -6.55 -28.36 28.61
CA ARG A 177 -7.64 -28.00 29.54
C ARG A 177 -7.18 -27.07 30.66
N ASN A 178 -5.87 -26.98 30.93
CA ASN A 178 -5.31 -26.10 31.95
C ASN A 178 -4.86 -24.73 31.39
N THR A 179 -4.91 -24.52 30.08
CA THR A 179 -4.69 -23.20 29.46
C THR A 179 -6.03 -22.53 29.17
N THR A 180 -6.80 -22.30 30.24
CA THR A 180 -8.12 -21.66 30.20
C THR A 180 -7.99 -20.17 29.87
N CYS A 181 -7.93 -19.82 28.59
CA CYS A 181 -8.30 -18.48 28.14
C CYS A 181 -9.83 -18.32 28.21
N ILE A 182 -10.37 -18.16 29.43
CA ILE A 182 -11.79 -17.81 29.68
C ILE A 182 -11.97 -16.30 29.44
N ALA A 183 -11.74 -15.87 28.21
CA ALA A 183 -12.32 -14.65 27.64
C ALA A 183 -13.86 -14.76 27.50
N THR A 184 -14.67 -13.85 28.02
CA THR A 184 -16.11 -13.79 27.73
C THR A 184 -16.38 -13.49 26.24
N PRO A 185 -17.46 -14.04 25.64
CA PRO A 185 -17.66 -14.05 24.18
C PRO A 185 -18.06 -12.70 23.54
N THR A 186 -18.50 -11.71 24.31
CA THR A 186 -19.01 -10.43 23.76
C THR A 186 -17.96 -9.34 23.55
N SER A 187 -16.77 -9.45 24.17
CA SER A 187 -15.71 -8.42 24.11
C SER A 187 -14.66 -8.67 23.00
N ARG A 188 -14.61 -9.88 22.44
CA ARG A 188 -13.46 -10.35 21.63
C ARG A 188 -13.45 -9.92 20.15
N HIS A 189 -14.61 -9.60 19.58
CA HIS A 189 -14.71 -9.15 18.17
C HIS A 189 -14.12 -7.75 17.95
N TYR A 190 -13.98 -6.96 19.02
CA TYR A 190 -13.49 -5.59 18.98
C TYR A 190 -11.97 -5.51 18.74
N VAL A 191 -11.19 -6.37 19.42
CA VAL A 191 -9.73 -6.21 19.55
C VAL A 191 -8.95 -6.31 18.23
N THR A 192 -9.30 -7.24 17.34
CA THR A 192 -8.58 -7.43 16.06
C THR A 192 -8.89 -6.35 15.03
N ASN A 193 -10.12 -5.83 15.00
CA ASN A 193 -10.48 -4.70 14.14
C ASN A 193 -9.80 -3.43 14.64
N THR A 194 -9.73 -3.24 15.95
CA THR A 194 -9.02 -2.13 16.58
C THR A 194 -7.53 -2.16 16.22
N ALA A 195 -6.84 -3.31 16.26
CA ALA A 195 -5.43 -3.38 15.89
C ALA A 195 -5.17 -2.99 14.41
N ARG A 196 -6.00 -3.46 13.47
CA ARG A 196 -5.87 -3.07 12.04
C ARG A 196 -6.21 -1.61 11.81
N PHE A 197 -7.23 -1.10 12.49
CA PHE A 197 -7.59 0.31 12.42
C PHE A 197 -6.49 1.20 13.01
N ILE A 198 -5.87 0.80 14.13
CA ILE A 198 -4.71 1.49 14.71
C ILE A 198 -3.54 1.46 13.73
N ALA A 199 -3.26 0.32 13.08
CA ALA A 199 -2.18 0.23 12.10
C ALA A 199 -2.43 1.13 10.87
N ALA A 200 -3.67 1.16 10.37
CA ALA A 200 -4.10 2.07 9.31
C ALA A 200 -3.94 3.54 9.74
N LEU A 201 -4.43 3.90 10.93
CA LEU A 201 -4.30 5.23 11.49
C LEU A 201 -2.83 5.63 11.67
N ALA A 202 -1.98 4.71 12.14
CA ALA A 202 -0.54 4.94 12.25
C ALA A 202 0.10 5.21 10.89
N CYS A 203 -0.28 4.49 9.83
CA CYS A 203 0.19 4.78 8.47
C CYS A 203 -0.21 6.19 8.04
N LEU A 204 -1.48 6.56 8.22
CA LEU A 204 -1.99 7.90 7.88
C LEU A 204 -1.27 9.01 8.66
N LEU A 205 -0.99 8.77 9.95
CA LEU A 205 -0.25 9.71 10.80
C LEU A 205 1.20 9.86 10.35
N ILE A 206 1.88 8.77 9.96
CA ILE A 206 3.25 8.84 9.43
C ILE A 206 3.28 9.64 8.12
N CYS A 207 2.33 9.40 7.21
CA CYS A 207 2.20 10.19 5.97
C CYS A 207 1.94 11.68 6.26
N LEU A 208 1.09 11.99 7.25
CA LEU A 208 0.82 13.37 7.66
C LEU A 208 2.06 14.04 8.26
N LEU A 209 2.86 13.31 9.06
CA LEU A 209 4.11 13.81 9.62
C LEU A 209 5.13 14.08 8.51
N SER A 210 5.28 13.18 7.54
CA SER A 210 6.14 13.39 6.37
C SER A 210 5.72 14.63 5.59
N LEU A 211 4.42 14.78 5.31
CA LEU A 211 3.87 15.96 4.65
C LEU A 211 4.17 17.25 5.40
N THR A 212 3.96 17.24 6.72
CA THR A 212 4.24 18.38 7.59
C THR A 212 5.72 18.73 7.56
N THR A 213 6.61 17.74 7.65
CA THR A 213 8.06 17.98 7.56
C THR A 213 8.49 18.51 6.20
N MET A 214 7.89 18.07 5.09
CA MET A 214 8.11 18.68 3.78
C MET A 214 7.72 20.16 3.78
N ILE A 215 6.51 20.49 4.24
CA ILE A 215 6.00 21.86 4.25
C ILE A 215 6.92 22.75 5.08
N LEU A 216 7.24 22.33 6.31
CA LEU A 216 8.09 23.09 7.21
C LEU A 216 9.50 23.29 6.64
N THR A 217 10.13 22.21 6.14
CA THR A 217 11.49 22.33 5.57
C THR A 217 11.55 23.20 4.33
N SER A 218 10.46 23.23 3.54
CA SER A 218 10.36 24.08 2.35
C SER A 218 10.08 25.54 2.72
N PHE A 219 9.22 25.78 3.72
CA PHE A 219 8.90 27.12 4.23
C PHE A 219 10.12 27.80 4.86
N PHE A 220 10.93 27.06 5.63
CA PHE A 220 12.13 27.60 6.28
C PHE A 220 13.36 27.64 5.36
N ASN A 221 13.26 27.26 4.09
CA ASN A 221 14.39 27.33 3.18
C ASN A 221 14.58 28.76 2.64
N PRO A 222 15.71 29.44 2.90
CA PRO A 222 15.92 30.83 2.48
C PRO A 222 16.27 31.00 0.99
N ARG A 223 16.27 29.92 0.19
CA ARG A 223 16.65 29.99 -1.23
C ARG A 223 15.52 30.54 -2.08
N ASN A 224 15.75 31.72 -2.67
CA ASN A 224 14.76 32.43 -3.48
C ASN A 224 14.53 31.81 -4.87
N VAL A 225 15.55 31.20 -5.49
CA VAL A 225 15.41 30.57 -6.81
C VAL A 225 16.12 29.21 -6.81
N ILE A 226 15.37 28.16 -7.15
CA ILE A 226 15.91 26.79 -7.20
C ILE A 226 15.86 26.21 -8.61
N GLN A 227 14.99 26.73 -9.47
CA GLN A 227 14.80 26.18 -10.80
C GLN A 227 14.42 27.24 -11.82
N GLN A 228 15.07 27.18 -13.00
CA GLN A 228 14.85 28.10 -14.12
C GLN A 228 13.55 27.84 -14.90
N ASN A 229 12.83 26.77 -14.55
CA ASN A 229 11.60 26.36 -15.22
C ASN A 229 10.55 26.03 -14.16
N LYS A 230 9.26 26.21 -14.46
CA LYS A 230 8.11 25.88 -13.59
C LYS A 230 7.92 24.38 -13.31
N TYR A 231 8.86 23.53 -13.71
CA TYR A 231 8.82 22.09 -13.50
C TYR A 231 9.13 21.70 -12.04
N CYS A 232 8.10 21.58 -11.21
CA CYS A 232 8.24 21.12 -9.84
C CYS A 232 8.19 19.59 -9.76
N GLY A 233 9.33 18.92 -9.96
CA GLY A 233 9.52 17.51 -9.57
C GLY A 233 9.97 17.40 -8.11
N ILE A 234 9.94 16.20 -7.50
CA ILE A 234 10.38 15.98 -6.10
C ILE A 234 11.71 16.69 -5.81
N SER A 235 12.71 16.52 -6.66
CA SER A 235 14.05 17.10 -6.48
C SER A 235 14.09 18.63 -6.55
N GLY A 236 13.10 19.26 -7.19
CA GLY A 236 12.97 20.72 -7.30
C GLY A 236 11.95 21.33 -6.34
N SER A 237 11.07 20.51 -5.75
CA SER A 237 9.97 20.95 -4.90
C SER A 237 10.22 20.77 -3.40
N VAL A 238 11.29 20.08 -3.01
CA VAL A 238 11.64 19.86 -1.60
C VAL A 238 13.14 20.05 -1.38
N VAL A 239 13.53 20.31 -0.13
CA VAL A 239 14.94 20.37 0.25
C VAL A 239 15.61 19.02 -0.04
N ASN A 240 16.83 19.03 -0.60
CA ASN A 240 17.56 17.82 -0.97
C ASN A 240 17.58 16.74 0.14
N GLY A 241 17.73 17.16 1.41
CA GLY A 241 17.68 16.25 2.56
C GLY A 241 16.33 15.52 2.72
N PHE A 242 15.21 16.21 2.51
CA PHE A 242 13.88 15.57 2.54
C PHE A 242 13.68 14.66 1.34
N ALA A 243 14.12 15.06 0.14
CA ALA A 243 14.02 14.23 -1.06
C ALA A 243 14.74 12.89 -0.88
N GLN A 244 15.96 12.93 -0.33
CA GLN A 244 16.75 11.75 0.00
C GLN A 244 16.08 10.91 1.08
N PHE A 245 15.63 11.53 2.18
CA PHE A 245 14.92 10.82 3.25
C PHE A 245 13.69 10.08 2.72
N HIS A 246 12.80 10.78 2.02
CA HIS A 246 11.57 10.24 1.46
C HIS A 246 11.87 9.08 0.50
N HIS A 247 12.89 9.23 -0.33
CA HIS A 247 13.35 8.19 -1.24
C HIS A 247 13.84 6.93 -0.50
N PHE A 248 14.76 7.10 0.46
CA PHE A 248 15.26 5.99 1.27
C PHE A 248 14.15 5.32 2.08
N PHE A 249 13.22 6.11 2.61
CA PHE A 249 12.07 5.62 3.35
C PHE A 249 11.18 4.71 2.51
N ILE A 250 10.76 5.16 1.32
CA ILE A 250 9.96 4.36 0.38
C ILE A 250 10.71 3.09 -0.02
N LEU A 251 11.98 3.22 -0.40
CA LEU A 251 12.80 2.08 -0.82
C LEU A 251 12.93 1.05 0.30
N SER A 252 13.18 1.50 1.54
CA SER A 252 13.28 0.62 2.71
C SER A 252 11.97 -0.12 3.00
N CYS A 253 10.83 0.56 2.88
CA CYS A 253 9.51 -0.06 3.07
C CYS A 253 9.25 -1.13 2.00
N GLN A 254 9.59 -0.85 0.74
CA GLN A 254 9.39 -1.80 -0.36
C GLN A 254 10.32 -3.00 -0.29
N ILE A 255 11.62 -2.78 0.00
CA ILE A 255 12.57 -3.88 0.23
C ILE A 255 12.12 -4.72 1.43
N GLY A 256 11.69 -4.08 2.52
CA GLY A 256 11.15 -4.75 3.69
C GLY A 256 9.91 -5.59 3.38
N ALA A 257 8.96 -5.04 2.62
CA ALA A 257 7.76 -5.73 2.17
C ALA A 257 8.09 -6.92 1.24
N PHE A 258 9.03 -6.75 0.31
CA PHE A 258 9.47 -7.80 -0.60
C PHE A 258 10.19 -8.94 0.13
N LEU A 259 11.23 -8.61 0.91
CA LEU A 259 12.00 -9.59 1.68
C LEU A 259 11.13 -10.30 2.71
N GLY A 260 10.27 -9.57 3.41
CA GLY A 260 9.33 -10.13 4.37
C GLY A 260 8.33 -11.07 3.71
N SER A 261 7.78 -10.71 2.55
CA SER A 261 6.84 -11.57 1.81
C SER A 261 7.53 -12.83 1.27
N GLY A 262 8.76 -12.69 0.75
CA GLY A 262 9.59 -13.81 0.31
C GLY A 262 9.93 -14.77 1.45
N PHE A 263 10.32 -14.22 2.60
CA PHE A 263 10.61 -14.99 3.79
C PHE A 263 9.37 -15.73 4.32
N ALA A 264 8.23 -15.03 4.44
CA ALA A 264 6.95 -15.62 4.85
C ALA A 264 6.55 -16.78 3.91
N PHE A 265 6.76 -16.61 2.60
CA PHE A 265 6.52 -17.65 1.62
C PHE A 265 7.46 -18.86 1.77
N LEU A 266 8.76 -18.63 1.96
CA LEU A 266 9.74 -19.70 2.16
C LEU A 266 9.45 -20.51 3.42
N VAL A 267 9.15 -19.83 4.54
CA VAL A 267 8.78 -20.52 5.79
C VAL A 267 7.46 -21.25 5.63
N ALA A 268 6.45 -20.63 5.01
CA ALA A 268 5.21 -21.32 4.69
C ALA A 268 5.49 -22.58 3.85
N LYS A 269 6.31 -22.49 2.80
CA LYS A 269 6.67 -23.62 1.94
C LYS A 269 7.41 -24.73 2.71
N ASN A 270 8.35 -24.37 3.59
CA ASN A 270 9.13 -25.32 4.38
C ASN A 270 8.27 -26.03 5.43
N ILE A 271 7.39 -25.31 6.12
CA ILE A 271 6.41 -25.89 7.05
C ILE A 271 5.38 -26.75 6.28
N ARG A 272 5.06 -26.39 5.03
CA ARG A 272 4.02 -27.03 4.19
C ARG A 272 4.46 -28.25 3.36
N LYS A 273 5.57 -28.94 3.68
CA LYS A 273 5.72 -30.34 3.20
C LYS A 273 4.52 -31.24 3.60
N ARG A 274 3.59 -30.78 4.45
CA ARG A 274 2.32 -31.46 4.82
C ARG A 274 1.02 -30.63 4.73
N ALA A 275 0.98 -29.39 4.23
CA ALA A 275 -0.23 -28.54 4.35
C ALA A 275 -0.85 -28.07 3.02
N ASN A 276 -2.12 -27.64 3.13
CA ASN A 276 -3.11 -27.51 2.06
C ASN A 276 -2.77 -26.44 0.99
N LYS A 277 -3.01 -26.74 -0.30
CA LYS A 277 -2.68 -25.86 -1.45
C LYS A 277 -3.34 -24.47 -1.39
N VAL A 278 -4.51 -24.38 -0.76
CA VAL A 278 -5.39 -23.18 -0.72
C VAL A 278 -4.77 -21.99 -0.02
N GLU A 279 -4.01 -22.21 1.07
CA GLU A 279 -3.40 -21.09 1.78
C GLU A 279 -2.08 -20.61 1.13
N LEU A 280 -1.55 -21.32 0.13
CA LEU A 280 -0.31 -20.91 -0.58
C LEU A 280 -0.66 -19.97 -1.75
N SER A 281 -1.82 -20.19 -2.36
CA SER A 281 -2.33 -19.36 -3.45
C SER A 281 -2.64 -17.93 -3.02
N SER A 282 -2.92 -17.67 -1.74
CA SER A 282 -3.19 -16.31 -1.24
C SER A 282 -1.92 -15.45 -1.04
N ILE A 283 -0.74 -16.05 -0.90
CA ILE A 283 0.53 -15.33 -0.70
C ILE A 283 1.19 -14.97 -2.04
N ARG A 284 0.98 -15.80 -3.08
CA ARG A 284 1.58 -15.63 -4.41
C ARG A 284 1.30 -14.26 -5.06
N PRO A 285 0.06 -13.73 -5.09
CA PRO A 285 -0.19 -12.44 -5.72
C PRO A 285 0.52 -11.29 -5.00
N ILE A 286 0.60 -11.32 -3.66
CA ILE A 286 1.32 -10.30 -2.87
C ILE A 286 2.80 -10.28 -3.27
N LEU A 287 3.42 -11.46 -3.37
CA LEU A 287 4.82 -11.58 -3.79
C LEU A 287 5.07 -11.02 -5.21
N VAL A 288 4.18 -11.33 -6.15
CA VAL A 288 4.30 -10.84 -7.53
C VAL A 288 4.12 -9.32 -7.59
N VAL A 289 3.12 -8.78 -6.90
CA VAL A 289 2.86 -7.33 -6.85
C VAL A 289 4.02 -6.59 -6.17
N SER A 290 4.50 -7.07 -5.01
CA SER A 290 5.65 -6.47 -4.32
C SER A 290 6.93 -6.55 -5.16
N PHE A 291 7.15 -7.64 -5.91
CA PHE A 291 8.28 -7.76 -6.81
C PHE A 291 8.22 -6.77 -7.98
N ILE A 292 7.07 -6.69 -8.66
CA ILE A 292 6.86 -5.74 -9.76
C ILE A 292 7.01 -4.31 -9.25
N SER A 293 6.39 -3.97 -8.11
CA SER A 293 6.49 -2.63 -7.52
C SER A 293 7.95 -2.28 -7.16
N CYS A 294 8.69 -3.20 -6.54
CA CYS A 294 10.10 -3.02 -6.22
C CYS A 294 10.95 -2.79 -7.47
N ILE A 295 10.70 -3.52 -8.57
CA ILE A 295 11.37 -3.30 -9.86
C ILE A 295 11.03 -1.92 -10.39
N VAL A 296 9.74 -1.57 -10.53
CA VAL A 296 9.31 -0.29 -11.10
C VAL A 296 9.92 0.90 -10.35
N VAL A 297 9.90 0.85 -9.02
CA VAL A 297 10.46 1.91 -8.17
C VAL A 297 11.98 1.95 -8.26
N SER A 298 12.65 0.80 -8.29
CA SER A 298 14.11 0.73 -8.47
C SER A 298 14.55 1.20 -9.86
N SER A 299 13.78 0.87 -10.90
CA SER A 299 14.06 1.26 -12.29
C SER A 299 13.90 2.77 -12.50
N ASN A 300 12.90 3.39 -11.88
CA ASN A 300 12.74 4.85 -11.90
C ASN A 300 13.95 5.60 -11.28
N ASN A 301 14.78 4.92 -10.48
CA ASN A 301 15.99 5.48 -9.88
C ASN A 301 17.25 5.31 -10.74
N MET A 302 17.29 4.35 -11.66
CA MET A 302 18.44 4.18 -12.56
C MET A 302 18.43 5.16 -13.74
N VAL A 303 17.26 5.74 -14.05
CA VAL A 303 17.04 6.60 -15.23
C VAL A 303 17.15 8.11 -14.89
N ARG A 304 17.56 8.45 -13.67
CA ARG A 304 17.85 9.84 -13.24
C ARG A 304 19.29 9.96 -12.77
#